data_AF-J9F6I0-F1
#
_entry.id   AF-J9F6I0-F1
#
_cell.length_a   1.000
_cell.length_b   1.000
_cell.length_c   1.000
_cell.angle_alpha   90.00
_cell.angle_beta   90.00
_cell.angle_gamma   90.00
#
_symmetry.space_group_name_H-M   'P 1'
#
loop_
_entity.id
_entity.type
_entity.pdbx_description
1 polymer ?
#
loop_
_entity_poly.entity_id
_entity_poly.type
_entity_poly.pdbx_seq_one_letter_code
_entity_poly.pdbx_strand_id
1 'polypeptide(L)'
;MSKLSINQWDLADRPREKLAEKGPAVLSNAELLAILIGSGTPDESAVDLMRHILDDCKNSLNALGKMDIPQLCQYKGIGPAKAITIIAACEFGKEGGGSACPASQYQEFTGHLPADDAYTEGPPQKRLMCSCSNNQ
;
A
#
# COMPACT_ATOMS: atom_id res chain seq x y z
N MET A 1 -19.29 -22.35 2.83
CA MET A 1 -18.88 -21.95 4.19
C MET A 1 -18.64 -20.46 4.16
N SER A 2 -19.38 -19.69 4.95
CA SER A 2 -19.25 -18.23 5.04
C SER A 2 -17.88 -17.88 5.62
N LYS A 3 -17.00 -17.34 4.78
CA LYS A 3 -15.65 -16.93 5.19
C LYS A 3 -15.77 -15.68 6.06
N LEU A 4 -15.10 -15.67 7.21
CA LEU A 4 -15.21 -14.60 8.20
C LEU A 4 -14.85 -13.25 7.58
N SER A 5 -15.64 -12.23 7.89
CA SER A 5 -15.34 -10.86 7.50
C SER A 5 -14.06 -10.40 8.20
N ILE A 6 -13.22 -9.59 7.55
CA ILE A 6 -11.94 -9.09 8.12
C ILE A 6 -12.16 -8.39 9.47
N ASN A 7 -13.33 -7.78 9.67
CA ASN A 7 -13.73 -7.17 10.94
C ASN A 7 -13.89 -8.16 12.10
N GLN A 8 -13.85 -9.46 11.84
CA GLN A 8 -13.92 -10.53 12.84
C GLN A 8 -12.55 -11.14 13.13
N TRP A 9 -11.51 -10.70 12.41
CA TRP A 9 -10.13 -11.11 12.69
C TRP A 9 -9.62 -10.38 13.92
N ASP A 10 -8.59 -10.97 14.55
CA ASP A 10 -7.84 -10.32 15.61
C ASP A 10 -7.30 -8.97 15.11
N LEU A 11 -7.26 -7.97 16.00
CA LEU A 11 -6.81 -6.63 15.64
C LEU A 11 -5.41 -6.65 15.03
N ALA A 12 -4.53 -7.53 15.53
CA ALA A 12 -3.15 -7.66 15.03
C ALA A 12 -3.04 -8.24 13.61
N ASP A 13 -4.10 -8.92 13.13
CA ASP A 13 -4.16 -9.55 11.80
C ASP A 13 -4.94 -8.72 10.79
N ARG A 14 -5.65 -7.67 11.23
CA ARG A 14 -6.37 -6.78 10.32
C ARG A 14 -5.37 -5.93 9.53
N PRO A 15 -5.46 -5.87 8.20
CA PRO A 15 -4.44 -5.23 7.38
C PRO A 15 -4.17 -3.76 7.73
N ARG A 16 -5.20 -2.96 8.05
CA ARG A 16 -5.04 -1.53 8.34
C ARG A 16 -4.34 -1.30 9.68
N GLU A 17 -4.76 -2.04 10.69
CA GLU A 17 -4.22 -2.03 12.04
C GLU A 17 -2.78 -2.57 12.05
N LYS A 18 -2.55 -3.72 11.41
CA LYS A 18 -1.21 -4.30 11.20
C LYS A 18 -0.26 -3.32 10.49
N LEU A 19 -0.74 -2.60 9.48
CA LEU A 19 0.05 -1.58 8.79
C LEU A 19 0.37 -0.39 9.70
N ALA A 20 -0.56 0.05 10.55
CA ALA A 20 -0.33 1.14 11.50
C ALA A 20 0.67 0.77 12.61
N GLU A 21 0.64 -0.47 13.10
CA GLU A 21 1.50 -0.91 14.20
C GLU A 21 2.89 -1.37 13.75
N LYS A 22 2.98 -2.14 12.65
CA LYS A 22 4.20 -2.82 12.21
C LYS A 22 4.79 -2.26 10.91
N GLY A 23 4.07 -1.35 10.26
CA GLY A 23 4.46 -0.76 8.99
C GLY A 23 4.21 -1.66 7.76
N PRO A 24 4.44 -1.15 6.54
CA PRO A 24 4.12 -1.85 5.30
C PRO A 24 5.00 -3.07 5.01
N ALA A 25 6.20 -3.16 5.62
CA ALA A 25 7.17 -4.21 5.34
C ALA A 25 6.75 -5.62 5.79
N VAL A 26 5.80 -5.72 6.71
CA VAL A 26 5.29 -7.01 7.22
C VAL A 26 4.01 -7.47 6.51
N LEU A 27 3.50 -6.66 5.58
CA LEU A 27 2.30 -6.98 4.82
C LEU A 27 2.67 -7.63 3.49
N SER A 28 1.89 -8.62 3.11
CA SER A 28 1.93 -9.24 1.79
C SER A 28 1.36 -8.27 0.75
N ASN A 29 1.76 -8.43 -0.52
CA ASN A 29 1.18 -7.67 -1.63
C ASN A 29 -0.35 -7.75 -1.65
N ALA A 30 -0.92 -8.93 -1.34
CA ALA A 30 -2.37 -9.11 -1.23
C ALA A 30 -2.99 -8.25 -0.12
N GLU A 31 -2.34 -8.14 1.04
CA GLU A 31 -2.82 -7.33 2.15
C GLU A 31 -2.73 -5.83 1.83
N LEU A 32 -1.64 -5.38 1.20
CA LEU A 32 -1.48 -4.00 0.76
C LEU A 32 -2.56 -3.62 -0.27
N LEU A 33 -2.79 -4.45 -1.28
CA LEU A 33 -3.83 -4.22 -2.27
C LEU A 33 -5.24 -4.30 -1.64
N ALA A 34 -5.45 -5.19 -0.67
CA ALA A 34 -6.72 -5.31 0.06
C ALA A 34 -7.07 -4.01 0.82
N ILE A 35 -6.07 -3.33 1.38
CA ILE A 35 -6.26 -2.02 2.02
C ILE A 35 -6.75 -0.99 1.00
N LEU A 36 -6.15 -0.98 -0.20
CA LEU A 36 -6.48 -0.03 -1.27
C LEU A 36 -7.90 -0.23 -1.80
N ILE A 37 -8.33 -1.47 -2.04
CA ILE A 37 -9.69 -1.75 -2.50
C ILE A 37 -10.73 -1.59 -1.38
N GLY A 38 -10.30 -1.63 -0.13
CA GLY A 38 -11.06 -1.34 1.09
C GLY A 38 -12.06 -2.41 1.52
N SER A 39 -12.71 -3.10 0.57
CA SER A 39 -13.73 -4.12 0.84
C SER A 39 -13.70 -5.27 -0.15
N GLY A 40 -14.06 -6.47 0.33
CA GLY A 40 -14.22 -7.67 -0.47
C GLY A 40 -15.64 -7.83 -1.01
N THR A 41 -16.07 -9.08 -1.18
CA THR A 41 -17.44 -9.48 -1.50
C THR A 41 -18.15 -10.05 -0.27
N PRO A 42 -19.47 -10.30 -0.33
CA PRO A 42 -20.17 -11.06 0.70
C PRO A 42 -19.63 -12.49 0.88
N ASP A 43 -19.03 -13.06 -0.17
CA ASP A 43 -18.53 -14.44 -0.17
C ASP A 43 -17.04 -14.55 0.18
N GLU A 44 -16.27 -13.48 -0.04
CA GLU A 44 -14.81 -13.48 0.05
C GLU A 44 -14.26 -12.17 0.64
N SER A 45 -13.26 -12.29 1.51
CA SER A 45 -12.59 -11.13 2.11
C SER A 45 -11.78 -10.34 1.07
N ALA A 46 -11.49 -9.07 1.36
CA ALA A 46 -10.63 -8.25 0.49
C ALA A 46 -9.24 -8.87 0.28
N VAL A 47 -8.68 -9.48 1.33
CA VAL A 47 -7.36 -10.13 1.30
C VAL A 47 -7.39 -11.39 0.44
N ASP A 48 -8.42 -12.22 0.60
CA ASP A 48 -8.57 -13.44 -0.20
C ASP A 48 -8.82 -13.11 -1.68
N LEU A 49 -9.68 -12.12 -1.95
CA LEU A 49 -9.96 -11.67 -3.32
C LEU A 49 -8.68 -11.19 -4.02
N MET A 50 -7.89 -10.36 -3.35
CA MET A 50 -6.61 -9.90 -3.92
C MET A 50 -5.59 -11.04 -4.03
N ARG A 51 -5.61 -12.01 -3.12
CA ARG A 51 -4.74 -13.19 -3.20
C ARG A 51 -5.09 -14.05 -4.42
N HIS A 52 -6.38 -14.26 -4.70
CA HIS A 52 -6.83 -14.99 -5.88
C HIS A 52 -6.42 -14.28 -7.18
N ILE A 53 -6.65 -12.97 -7.27
CA ILE A 53 -6.26 -12.17 -8.45
C ILE A 53 -4.73 -12.19 -8.65
N LEU A 54 -3.95 -12.10 -7.56
CA LEU A 54 -2.50 -12.18 -7.63
C LEU A 54 -2.02 -13.57 -8.06
N ASP A 55 -2.67 -14.63 -7.60
CA ASP A 55 -2.32 -16.01 -7.96
C ASP A 55 -2.48 -16.25 -9.47
N ASP A 56 -3.60 -15.78 -10.06
CA ASP A 56 -3.82 -15.75 -11.51
C ASP A 56 -2.71 -14.98 -12.26
N CYS A 57 -2.18 -13.94 -11.63
CA CYS A 57 -1.05 -13.16 -12.14
C CYS A 57 0.33 -13.73 -11.78
N LYS A 58 0.41 -14.98 -11.31
CA LYS A 58 1.65 -15.64 -10.84
C LYS A 58 2.41 -14.83 -9.79
N ASN A 59 1.67 -14.18 -8.89
CA ASN A 59 2.17 -13.27 -7.86
C ASN A 59 3.01 -12.10 -8.38
N SER A 60 2.80 -11.67 -9.64
CA SER A 60 3.55 -10.58 -10.27
C SER A 60 2.72 -9.30 -10.34
N LEU A 61 3.13 -8.25 -9.60
CA LEU A 61 2.53 -6.91 -9.68
C LEU A 61 2.64 -6.30 -11.08
N ASN A 62 3.70 -6.65 -11.82
CA ASN A 62 3.88 -6.21 -13.20
C ASN A 62 2.85 -6.86 -14.14
N ALA A 63 2.55 -8.14 -13.95
CA ALA A 63 1.50 -8.81 -14.71
C ALA A 63 0.11 -8.25 -14.36
N LEU A 64 -0.14 -8.00 -13.07
CA LEU A 64 -1.39 -7.40 -12.59
C LEU A 64 -1.64 -6.02 -13.19
N GLY A 65 -0.63 -5.15 -13.20
CA GLY A 65 -0.74 -3.80 -13.78
C GLY A 65 -0.85 -3.77 -15.31
N LYS A 66 -0.66 -4.90 -16.00
CA LYS A 66 -0.87 -5.02 -17.46
C LYS A 66 -2.27 -5.51 -17.83
N MET A 67 -3.10 -5.87 -16.86
CA MET A 67 -4.47 -6.30 -17.11
C MET A 67 -5.35 -5.11 -17.48
N ASP A 68 -6.24 -5.32 -18.44
CA ASP A 68 -7.26 -4.35 -18.79
C ASP A 68 -8.36 -4.29 -17.72
N ILE A 69 -8.98 -3.11 -17.57
CA ILE A 69 -10.14 -2.89 -16.69
C ILE A 69 -11.23 -3.96 -16.89
N PRO A 70 -11.69 -4.28 -18.11
CA PRO A 70 -12.69 -5.33 -18.33
C PRO A 70 -12.22 -6.73 -17.88
N GLN A 71 -10.93 -7.03 -17.87
CA GLN A 71 -10.41 -8.30 -17.35
C GLN A 71 -10.52 -8.33 -15.82
N LEU A 72 -10.12 -7.24 -15.16
CA LEU A 72 -10.25 -7.11 -13.71
C LEU A 72 -11.72 -7.11 -13.26
N CYS A 73 -12.63 -6.54 -14.05
CA CYS A 73 -14.07 -6.55 -13.76
C CYS A 73 -14.72 -7.93 -13.86
N GLN A 74 -14.02 -8.96 -14.37
CA GLN A 74 -14.53 -10.34 -14.35
C GLN A 74 -14.52 -10.95 -12.95
N TYR A 75 -13.65 -10.44 -12.06
CA TYR A 75 -13.59 -10.89 -10.68
C TYR A 75 -14.79 -10.35 -9.89
N LYS A 76 -15.52 -11.26 -9.24
CA LYS A 76 -16.66 -10.89 -8.39
C LYS A 76 -16.19 -9.93 -7.30
N GLY A 77 -16.80 -8.75 -7.23
CA GLY A 77 -16.44 -7.72 -6.24
C GLY A 77 -15.44 -6.68 -6.71
N ILE A 78 -14.88 -6.82 -7.91
CA ILE A 78 -14.05 -5.82 -8.57
C ILE A 78 -14.91 -5.07 -9.59
N GLY A 79 -15.37 -3.89 -9.21
CA GLY A 79 -15.99 -2.95 -10.14
C GLY A 79 -14.95 -2.07 -10.84
N PRO A 80 -15.38 -1.22 -11.79
CA PRO A 80 -14.48 -0.34 -12.54
C PRO A 80 -13.66 0.57 -11.63
N ALA A 81 -14.25 1.09 -10.54
CA ALA A 81 -13.53 1.91 -9.56
C ALA A 81 -12.35 1.15 -8.92
N LYS A 82 -12.59 -0.08 -8.44
CA LYS A 82 -11.54 -0.91 -7.82
C LYS A 82 -10.48 -1.34 -8.84
N ALA A 83 -10.89 -1.67 -10.06
CA ALA A 83 -9.97 -2.01 -11.14
C ALA A 83 -9.02 -0.84 -11.46
N ILE A 84 -9.55 0.38 -11.58
CA ILE A 84 -8.74 1.60 -11.79
C ILE A 84 -7.77 1.82 -10.62
N THR A 85 -8.24 1.65 -9.37
CA THR A 85 -7.37 1.76 -8.19
C THR A 85 -6.22 0.75 -8.23
N ILE A 86 -6.48 -0.50 -8.60
CA ILE A 86 -5.45 -1.55 -8.71
C ILE A 86 -4.40 -1.18 -9.76
N ILE A 87 -4.84 -0.77 -10.95
CA ILE A 87 -3.94 -0.37 -12.04
C ILE A 87 -3.09 0.82 -11.61
N ALA A 88 -3.71 1.87 -11.07
CA ALA A 88 -3.01 3.06 -10.58
C ALA A 88 -1.96 2.71 -9.51
N ALA A 89 -2.30 1.83 -8.57
CA ALA A 89 -1.37 1.38 -7.53
C ALA A 89 -0.19 0.59 -8.10
N CYS A 90 -0.43 -0.26 -9.10
CA CYS A 90 0.63 -1.02 -9.77
C CYS A 90 1.58 -0.10 -10.56
N GLU A 91 1.05 0.90 -11.25
CA GLU A 91 1.86 1.88 -11.98
C GLU A 91 2.67 2.76 -11.01
N PHE A 92 2.06 3.19 -9.90
CA PHE A 92 2.76 3.95 -8.86
C PHE A 92 3.95 3.17 -8.28
N GLY A 93 3.77 1.86 -8.05
CA GLY A 93 4.86 0.97 -7.61
C GLY A 93 5.96 0.76 -8.65
N LYS A 94 5.67 0.92 -9.95
CA LYS A 94 6.66 0.85 -11.03
C LYS A 94 7.47 2.14 -11.15
N GLU A 95 6.82 3.29 -11.02
CA GLU A 95 7.46 4.61 -11.20
C GLU A 95 8.47 4.95 -10.09
N GLY A 96 8.29 4.38 -8.89
CA GLY A 96 9.28 4.42 -7.80
C GLY A 96 10.60 3.68 -8.08
N GLY A 97 10.75 3.04 -9.24
CA GLY A 97 12.01 2.49 -9.74
C GLY A 97 13.02 3.53 -10.24
N GLY A 98 12.70 4.83 -10.17
CA GLY A 98 13.66 5.91 -10.34
C GLY A 98 14.51 6.12 -9.08
N SER A 99 15.65 5.41 -8.99
CA SER A 99 16.73 5.65 -8.03
C SER A 99 16.29 5.92 -6.59
N ALA A 100 15.82 4.88 -5.88
CA ALA A 100 16.03 4.87 -4.43
C ALA A 100 17.54 5.00 -4.20
N CYS A 101 17.99 6.14 -3.69
CA CYS A 101 19.33 6.26 -3.18
C CYS A 101 19.52 5.12 -2.17
N PRO A 102 20.60 4.33 -2.25
CA PRO A 102 20.80 3.21 -1.33
C PRO A 102 20.70 3.72 0.11
N ALA A 103 20.16 2.90 1.02
CA ALA A 103 19.95 3.28 2.42
C ALA A 103 21.19 3.91 3.10
N SER A 104 22.39 3.65 2.58
CA SER A 104 23.66 4.27 2.98
C SER A 104 23.80 5.77 2.69
N GLN A 105 22.90 6.38 1.89
CA GLN A 105 22.93 7.80 1.52
C GLN A 105 21.89 8.65 2.26
N TYR A 106 21.15 8.06 3.20
CA TYR A 106 20.28 8.83 4.09
C TYR A 106 21.08 9.28 5.31
N GLN A 107 21.17 10.59 5.54
CA GLN A 107 21.73 11.15 6.76
C GLN A 107 20.59 11.53 7.73
N GLU A 108 20.82 11.34 9.04
CA GLU A 108 19.92 11.86 10.06
C GLU A 108 19.93 13.39 9.99
N PHE A 109 18.79 13.99 9.66
CA PHE A 109 18.61 15.44 9.70
C PHE A 109 17.62 15.79 10.82
N THR A 110 18.07 16.61 11.77
CA THR A 110 17.20 17.27 12.75
C THR A 110 16.91 18.68 12.26
N GLY A 111 15.74 18.86 11.64
CA GLY A 111 15.23 20.17 11.24
C GLY A 111 14.10 20.62 12.15
N HIS A 112 14.00 21.93 12.39
CA HIS A 112 12.80 22.57 12.91
C HIS A 112 11.85 22.82 11.74
N LEU A 113 10.60 22.38 11.84
CA LEU A 113 9.57 22.69 10.86
C LEU A 113 9.29 24.21 10.92
N PRO A 114 9.26 24.95 9.80
CA PRO A 114 8.81 26.34 9.85
C PRO A 114 7.35 26.36 10.31
N ALA A 115 7.08 27.20 11.29
CA ALA A 115 5.75 27.35 11.88
C ALA A 115 4.81 28.05 10.88
N ASP A 116 3.92 27.30 10.24
CA ASP A 116 2.61 27.81 9.86
C ASP A 116 1.74 27.90 11.13
N ASP A 117 1.27 29.12 11.41
CA ASP A 117 0.68 29.55 12.68
C ASP A 117 -0.48 28.65 13.14
N ALA A 118 -0.25 27.70 14.08
CA ALA A 118 -1.27 27.19 15.04
C ALA A 118 -0.85 26.00 15.93
N TYR A 119 0.36 25.44 15.87
CA TYR A 119 0.74 24.32 16.76
C TYR A 119 2.09 24.56 17.42
N THR A 120 2.11 24.43 18.74
CA THR A 120 3.30 24.45 19.60
C THR A 120 4.39 23.54 19.05
N GLU A 121 5.65 23.99 19.12
CA GLU A 121 6.80 23.25 18.60
C GLU A 121 6.80 21.81 19.10
N GLY A 122 6.53 20.86 18.20
CA GLY A 122 6.60 19.44 18.49
C GLY A 122 8.05 19.02 18.76
N PRO A 123 8.28 17.92 19.49
CA PRO A 123 9.63 17.42 19.73
C PRO A 123 10.35 17.15 18.41
N PRO A 124 11.68 17.37 18.33
CA PRO A 124 12.44 17.20 17.10
C PRO A 124 12.23 15.80 16.54
N GLN A 125 11.72 15.73 15.31
CA GLN A 125 11.51 14.46 14.64
C GLN A 125 12.76 14.09 13.85
N LYS A 126 13.29 12.89 14.11
CA LYS A 126 14.34 12.31 13.29
C LYS A 126 13.74 11.92 11.94
N ARG A 127 14.15 12.60 10.87
CA ARG A 127 13.79 12.20 9.51
C ARG A 127 15.05 11.82 8.75
N LEU A 128 14.97 10.70 8.02
CA LEU A 128 15.97 10.32 7.04
C LEU A 128 15.72 11.16 5.79
N MET A 129 16.64 12.07 5.49
CA MET A 129 16.63 12.84 4.24
C MET A 129 17.72 12.30 3.31
N CYS A 130 17.38 12.22 2.03
CA CYS A 130 18.32 11.81 0.99
C CYS A 130 19.40 12.90 0.83
N SER A 131 20.68 12.53 0.91
CA SER A 131 21.81 13.47 0.77
C SER A 131 21.86 14.18 -0.60
N CYS A 132 21.15 13.66 -1.60
CA CYS A 132 21.07 14.26 -2.94
C CYS A 132 20.18 15.52 -3.01
N SER A 133 19.34 15.78 -2.00
CA SER A 133 18.44 16.95 -1.99
C SER A 133 19.12 18.25 -1.53
N ASN A 134 20.39 18.24 -1.15
CA ASN A 134 21.05 19.39 -0.52
C ASN A 134 22.00 20.18 -1.44
N ASN A 135 21.84 20.07 -2.76
CA ASN A 135 22.62 20.84 -3.74
C ASN A 135 21.72 21.57 -4.73
N GLN A 136 20.98 22.57 -4.22
CA GLN A 136 20.35 23.64 -5.00
C GLN A 136 20.77 24.97 -4.39
#